data_AF-A0A935D243-F1
#
_entry.id   AF-A0A935D243-F1
#
_cell.length_a   1.000
_cell.length_b   1.000
_cell.length_c   1.000
_cell.angle_alpha   90.00
_cell.angle_beta   90.00
_cell.angle_gamma   90.00
#
_symmetry.space_group_name_H-M   'P 1'
#
loop_
_entity.id
_entity.type
_entity.pdbx_description
1 polymer ?
#
loop_
_entity_poly.entity_id
_entity_poly.type
_entity_poly.pdbx_seq_one_letter_code
_entity_poly.pdbx_strand_id
1 'polypeptide(L)'
;MSSAASPSPSPSSADPAAPARPYIGGQAVLEGVMMRAPTSFAIVVRRRDGSLHVRERAATVPTGVARWPLVRGVMSLVESLRLGGEALRFSAEQAEADVTAAEAEAVAGTSAKTGALSALTALGYTLFLLATQDAEAAPAPPAPATPAAPPAPTTAPAPAPAAAASATNRTGPAIMLAVMVLFMIALPQLVAAIMNRVLHFDLKVQSPQFQAMTGVFKLAIVIGYMLLIRRVPEIRRVFQYHGAEHKTISTYEAGEALTVENARKKTTLHPRCGTTFLVMVAIVSVLVFTVLGGLLPQIDTGSKIIDNVLFFVAKLPFVPVLAAITFEIQRVFARYFTKGPLRVVLVPGFLVQKITTIEPDDEQLEIALASLRATLFRERAAAGAAETPAEVDDARFDDYAAFYATDSLRSPAS
;
A
#
# COMPACT_ATOMS: atom_id res chain seq x y z
N MET A 1 -56.23 -5.77 -14.01
CA MET A 1 -54.95 -6.50 -14.18
C MET A 1 -54.28 -6.00 -15.45
N SER A 2 -53.41 -5.00 -15.34
CA SER A 2 -52.40 -4.66 -16.34
C SER A 2 -51.45 -3.64 -15.70
N SER A 3 -50.18 -4.00 -15.52
CA SER A 3 -49.10 -3.03 -15.34
C SER A 3 -47.84 -3.71 -15.83
N ALA A 4 -47.40 -3.27 -17.01
CA ALA A 4 -46.21 -3.77 -17.69
C ALA A 4 -44.96 -3.30 -16.95
N ALA A 5 -44.09 -4.25 -16.62
CA ALA A 5 -42.77 -4.00 -16.06
C ALA A 5 -41.88 -3.34 -17.12
N SER A 6 -41.26 -2.22 -16.78
CA SER A 6 -40.21 -1.58 -17.59
C SER A 6 -38.99 -2.52 -17.68
N PRO A 7 -38.38 -2.70 -18.86
CA PRO A 7 -37.26 -3.60 -19.02
C PRO A 7 -35.99 -3.03 -18.38
N SER A 8 -35.28 -3.89 -17.65
CA SER A 8 -33.93 -3.64 -17.13
C SER A 8 -32.96 -3.28 -18.26
N PRO A 9 -32.10 -2.26 -18.12
CA PRO A 9 -31.12 -1.94 -19.15
C PRO A 9 -30.09 -3.06 -19.27
N SER A 10 -29.91 -3.54 -20.49
CA SER A 10 -28.89 -4.51 -20.91
C SER A 10 -27.46 -3.92 -20.79
N PRO A 11 -26.41 -4.76 -20.65
CA PRO A 11 -25.05 -4.31 -20.36
C PRO A 11 -24.29 -3.78 -21.60
N SER A 12 -24.97 -3.07 -22.50
CA SER A 12 -24.38 -2.55 -23.75
C SER A 12 -24.82 -1.11 -24.04
N SER A 13 -24.56 -0.21 -23.09
CA SER A 13 -24.55 1.24 -23.35
C SER A 13 -23.40 1.89 -22.59
N ALA A 14 -22.18 1.40 -22.84
CA ALA A 14 -21.00 2.22 -22.59
C ALA A 14 -20.93 3.24 -23.72
N ASP A 15 -21.27 4.48 -23.41
CA ASP A 15 -21.14 5.64 -24.30
C ASP A 15 -19.68 5.74 -24.79
N PRO A 16 -19.39 5.59 -26.10
CA PRO A 16 -18.03 5.57 -26.64
C PRO A 16 -17.31 6.92 -26.51
N ALA A 17 -18.00 7.98 -26.07
CA ALA A 17 -17.45 9.32 -25.85
C ALA A 17 -17.05 9.60 -24.39
N ALA A 18 -17.33 8.71 -23.43
CA ALA A 18 -16.93 8.93 -22.05
C ALA A 18 -15.39 8.78 -21.90
N PRO A 19 -14.66 9.79 -21.37
CA PRO A 19 -13.21 9.67 -21.19
C PRO A 19 -12.91 8.45 -20.31
N ALA A 20 -11.90 7.67 -20.72
CA ALA A 20 -11.47 6.49 -19.99
C ALA A 20 -11.21 6.87 -18.52
N ARG A 21 -11.93 6.24 -17.60
CA ARG A 21 -11.79 6.51 -16.16
C ARG A 21 -10.37 6.16 -15.72
N PRO A 22 -9.63 7.10 -15.09
CA PRO A 22 -8.29 6.83 -14.62
C PRO A 22 -8.29 5.65 -13.65
N TYR A 23 -7.24 4.85 -13.71
CA TYR A 23 -7.03 3.77 -12.75
C TYR A 23 -6.71 4.38 -11.39
N ILE A 24 -7.41 3.93 -10.34
CA ILE A 24 -7.15 4.35 -8.96
C ILE A 24 -6.68 3.16 -8.12
N GLY A 25 -5.69 3.40 -7.27
CA GLY A 25 -5.39 2.57 -6.11
C GLY A 25 -5.26 3.45 -4.86
N GLY A 26 -5.14 2.83 -3.69
CA GLY A 26 -4.92 3.55 -2.46
C GLY A 26 -4.00 2.81 -1.50
N GLN A 27 -3.82 3.43 -0.35
CA GLN A 27 -3.15 2.88 0.82
C GLN A 27 -3.82 3.46 2.07
N ALA A 28 -4.17 2.60 3.02
CA ALA A 28 -4.66 3.04 4.32
C ALA A 28 -3.52 3.56 5.22
N VAL A 29 -3.76 4.67 5.92
CA VAL A 29 -2.82 5.28 6.87
C VAL A 29 -3.51 5.50 8.23
N LEU A 30 -2.79 6.05 9.21
CA LEU A 30 -3.40 6.38 10.50
C LEU A 30 -4.48 7.45 10.30
N GLU A 31 -5.70 7.15 10.74
CA GLU A 31 -6.86 8.05 10.60
C GLU A 31 -7.16 8.54 9.19
N GLY A 32 -6.74 7.81 8.16
CA GLY A 32 -6.80 8.35 6.81
C GLY A 32 -6.58 7.35 5.69
N VAL A 33 -6.69 7.88 4.47
CA VAL A 33 -6.48 7.12 3.24
C VAL A 33 -5.70 7.97 2.24
N MET A 34 -4.66 7.37 1.66
CA MET A 34 -4.00 7.89 0.47
C MET A 34 -4.62 7.24 -0.78
N MET A 35 -4.92 8.05 -1.79
CA MET A 35 -5.44 7.61 -3.08
C MET A 35 -4.50 8.11 -4.19
N ARG A 36 -4.28 7.27 -5.20
CA ARG A 36 -3.36 7.54 -6.32
C ARG A 36 -4.05 7.29 -7.64
N ALA A 37 -4.00 8.30 -8.49
CA ALA A 37 -4.28 8.25 -9.92
C ALA A 37 -2.97 8.23 -10.73
N PRO A 38 -3.03 8.09 -12.07
CA PRO A 38 -1.82 8.03 -12.89
C PRO A 38 -0.91 9.26 -12.79
N THR A 39 -1.46 10.47 -12.60
CA THR A 39 -0.70 11.72 -12.56
C THR A 39 -0.87 12.54 -11.28
N SER A 40 -1.70 12.07 -10.35
CA SER A 40 -1.92 12.73 -9.06
C SER A 40 -2.06 11.74 -7.90
N PHE A 41 -1.85 12.22 -6.69
CA PHE A 41 -2.28 11.53 -5.48
C PHE A 41 -2.75 12.54 -4.43
N ALA A 42 -3.60 12.06 -3.52
CA ALA A 42 -4.04 12.82 -2.36
C ALA A 42 -4.01 11.94 -1.10
N ILE A 43 -3.71 12.54 0.03
CA ILE A 43 -3.78 11.93 1.35
C ILE A 43 -4.80 12.74 2.15
N VAL A 44 -5.79 12.07 2.71
CA VAL A 44 -6.77 12.71 3.60
C VAL A 44 -6.76 12.00 4.93
N VAL A 45 -6.58 12.79 5.99
CA VAL A 45 -6.55 12.34 7.37
C VAL A 45 -7.59 13.11 8.16
N ARG A 46 -8.33 12.40 9.03
CA ARG A 46 -9.27 13.00 9.98
C ARG A 46 -8.59 13.14 11.33
N ARG A 47 -8.61 14.34 11.88
CA ARG A 47 -8.14 14.60 13.25
C ARG A 47 -9.24 14.31 14.28
N ARG A 48 -8.85 14.21 15.55
CA ARG A 48 -9.78 13.98 16.67
C ARG A 48 -10.83 15.08 16.84
N ASP A 49 -10.52 16.31 16.42
CA ASP A 49 -11.45 17.44 16.42
C ASP A 49 -12.51 17.35 15.30
N GLY A 50 -12.42 16.35 14.41
CA GLY A 50 -13.31 16.17 13.27
C GLY A 50 -12.82 16.83 11.98
N SER A 51 -11.76 17.65 12.05
CA SER A 51 -11.23 18.36 10.89
C SER A 51 -10.49 17.42 9.92
N LEU A 52 -10.61 17.74 8.63
CA LEU A 52 -9.98 16.99 7.55
C LEU A 52 -8.74 17.74 7.07
N HIS A 53 -7.61 17.04 7.08
CA HIS A 53 -6.34 17.53 6.57
C HIS A 53 -6.02 16.82 5.27
N VAL A 54 -5.79 17.61 4.22
CA VAL A 54 -5.67 17.15 2.84
C VAL A 54 -4.31 17.57 2.27
N ARG A 55 -3.51 16.59 1.88
CA ARG A 55 -2.25 16.80 1.16
C ARG A 55 -2.37 16.26 -0.25
N GLU A 56 -2.13 17.11 -1.24
CA GLU A 56 -2.22 16.74 -2.66
C GLU A 56 -0.92 17.02 -3.40
N ARG A 57 -0.54 16.12 -4.29
CA ARG A 57 0.72 16.19 -5.04
C ARG A 57 0.56 15.61 -6.44
N ALA A 58 1.44 16.03 -7.35
CA ALA A 58 1.56 15.38 -8.65
C ALA A 58 2.30 14.03 -8.49
N ALA A 59 1.85 13.02 -9.24
CA ALA A 59 2.53 11.73 -9.30
C ALA A 59 3.59 11.72 -10.40
N THR A 60 4.72 11.06 -10.14
CA THR A 60 5.74 10.86 -11.16
C THR A 60 5.24 9.86 -12.21
N VAL A 61 5.28 10.24 -13.48
CA VAL A 61 4.96 9.34 -14.60
C VAL A 61 6.26 8.73 -15.16
N PRO A 62 6.42 7.39 -15.18
CA PRO A 62 7.64 6.77 -15.69
C PRO A 62 7.81 6.99 -17.20
N THR A 63 9.00 7.43 -17.60
CA THR A 63 9.37 7.66 -19.02
C THR A 63 10.51 6.74 -19.47
N GLY A 64 10.63 6.52 -20.79
CA GLY A 64 11.73 5.77 -21.40
C GLY A 64 11.90 4.33 -20.88
N VAL A 65 13.13 3.98 -20.47
CA VAL A 65 13.53 2.62 -20.04
C VAL A 65 12.78 2.16 -18.79
N ALA A 66 12.25 3.10 -17.98
CA ALA A 66 11.42 2.80 -16.82
C ALA A 66 10.08 2.11 -17.17
N ARG A 67 9.74 1.98 -18.46
CA ARG A 67 8.57 1.25 -18.95
C ARG A 67 8.85 -0.22 -19.29
N TRP A 68 10.12 -0.64 -19.31
CA TRP A 68 10.46 -2.03 -19.62
C TRP A 68 9.95 -2.97 -18.52
N PRO A 69 9.48 -4.19 -18.89
CA PRO A 69 9.11 -5.21 -17.90
C PRO A 69 10.24 -5.44 -16.90
N LEU A 70 9.91 -5.78 -15.65
CA LEU A 70 10.82 -5.89 -14.51
C LEU A 70 11.42 -4.56 -14.03
N VAL A 71 12.03 -3.75 -14.92
CA VAL A 71 12.55 -2.42 -14.57
C VAL A 71 11.43 -1.54 -14.03
N ARG A 72 10.29 -1.52 -14.73
CA ARG A 72 9.09 -0.81 -14.27
C ARG A 72 8.55 -1.32 -12.94
N GLY A 73 8.71 -2.62 -12.66
CA GLY A 73 8.30 -3.20 -11.38
C GLY A 73 9.16 -2.71 -10.22
N VAL A 74 10.47 -2.62 -10.43
CA VAL A 74 11.39 -2.01 -9.45
C VAL A 74 11.07 -0.52 -9.27
N MET A 75 10.89 0.24 -10.36
CA MET A 75 10.60 1.67 -10.29
C MET A 75 9.25 1.96 -9.61
N SER A 76 8.22 1.20 -9.93
CA SER A 76 6.91 1.27 -9.28
C SER A 76 7.00 0.93 -7.79
N LEU A 77 7.76 -0.11 -7.42
CA LEU A 77 8.00 -0.40 -6.02
C LEU A 77 8.67 0.77 -5.29
N VAL A 78 9.72 1.36 -5.88
CA VAL A 78 10.44 2.50 -5.28
C VAL A 78 9.52 3.71 -5.12
N GLU A 79 8.71 4.02 -6.13
CA GLU A 79 7.76 5.12 -6.08
C GLU A 79 6.68 4.88 -5.01
N SER A 80 6.09 3.68 -4.98
CA SER A 80 5.11 3.28 -3.96
C SER A 80 5.68 3.37 -2.54
N LEU A 81 6.94 2.97 -2.34
CA LEU A 81 7.62 3.11 -1.05
C LEU A 81 7.83 4.58 -0.64
N ARG A 82 8.14 5.47 -1.60
CA ARG A 82 8.29 6.90 -1.34
C ARG A 82 6.95 7.53 -0.96
N LEU A 83 5.91 7.30 -1.77
CA LEU A 83 4.57 7.84 -1.55
C LEU A 83 3.92 7.29 -0.29
N GLY A 84 4.04 5.98 -0.06
CA GLY A 84 3.59 5.34 1.16
C GLY A 84 4.31 5.91 2.38
N GLY A 85 5.63 6.11 2.30
CA GLY A 85 6.42 6.76 3.36
C GLY A 85 5.99 8.20 3.63
N GLU A 86 5.67 8.97 2.60
CA GLU A 86 5.14 10.33 2.73
C GLU A 86 3.76 10.33 3.40
N ALA A 87 2.85 9.47 2.95
CA ALA A 87 1.50 9.36 3.50
C ALA A 87 1.52 8.95 4.99
N LEU A 88 2.39 8.02 5.35
CA LEU A 88 2.56 7.58 6.73
C LEU A 88 3.12 8.70 7.62
N ARG A 89 4.13 9.43 7.15
CA ARG A 89 4.69 10.59 7.87
C ARG A 89 3.64 11.67 8.08
N PHE A 90 2.90 12.02 7.02
CA PHE A 90 1.82 13.00 7.11
C PHE A 90 0.76 12.57 8.13
N SER A 91 0.33 11.31 8.10
CA SER A 91 -0.65 10.79 9.08
C SER A 91 -0.12 10.78 10.51
N ALA A 92 1.18 10.50 10.68
CA ALA A 92 1.83 10.52 11.99
C ALA A 92 1.95 11.95 12.53
N GLU A 93 2.32 12.92 11.69
CA GLU A 93 2.36 14.35 12.05
C GLU A 93 1.00 14.85 12.57
N GLN A 94 -0.11 14.48 11.91
CA GLN A 94 -1.45 14.84 12.37
C GLN A 94 -1.85 14.12 13.67
N ALA A 95 -1.49 12.84 13.81
CA ALA A 95 -1.74 12.09 15.03
C ALA A 95 -0.93 12.61 16.24
N GLU A 96 0.32 13.03 16.02
CA GLU A 96 1.15 13.67 17.03
C GLU A 96 0.56 15.02 17.45
N ALA A 97 0.08 15.82 16.49
CA ALA A 97 -0.61 17.07 16.78
C ALA A 97 -1.87 16.87 17.65
N ASP A 98 -2.60 15.76 17.47
CA ASP A 98 -3.73 15.38 18.32
C ASP A 98 -3.29 15.01 19.74
N VAL A 99 -2.16 14.33 19.89
CA VAL A 99 -1.59 14.02 21.21
C VAL A 99 -1.14 15.30 21.91
N THR A 100 -0.42 16.18 21.23
CA THR A 100 0.03 17.46 21.81
C THR A 100 -1.15 18.35 22.20
N ALA A 101 -2.21 18.40 21.38
CA ALA A 101 -3.43 19.13 21.73
C ALA A 101 -4.10 18.53 22.97
N ALA A 102 -4.23 17.21 23.03
CA ALA A 102 -4.79 16.52 24.20
C ALA A 102 -3.92 16.69 25.45
N GLU A 103 -2.59 16.71 25.32
CA GLU A 103 -1.67 16.99 26.43
C GLU A 103 -1.78 18.45 26.88
N ALA A 104 -1.94 19.42 25.97
CA ALA A 104 -2.18 20.81 26.34
C ALA A 104 -3.51 20.97 27.11
N GLU A 105 -4.56 20.26 26.68
CA GLU A 105 -5.84 20.20 27.39
C GLU A 105 -5.75 19.46 28.74
N ALA A 106 -4.98 18.36 28.81
CA ALA A 106 -4.78 17.58 30.04
C ALA A 106 -3.80 18.24 31.03
N VAL A 107 -2.86 19.06 30.56
CA VAL A 107 -2.02 19.92 31.42
C VAL A 107 -2.87 21.04 32.02
N ALA A 108 -3.95 21.45 31.36
CA ALA A 108 -4.99 22.30 31.96
C ALA A 108 -5.93 21.53 32.93
N GLY A 109 -5.89 20.19 32.94
CA GLY A 109 -6.70 19.30 33.79
C GLY A 109 -5.95 18.06 34.26
N THR A 110 -5.03 18.24 35.21
CA THR A 110 -4.14 17.28 35.90
C THR A 110 -4.19 15.76 35.56
N SER A 111 -3.00 15.29 35.11
CA SER A 111 -2.29 14.01 35.35
C SER A 111 -2.45 12.84 34.37
N ALA A 112 -1.33 12.56 33.67
CA ALA A 112 -1.11 11.41 32.81
C ALA A 112 -0.16 10.38 33.45
N LYS A 113 -0.46 9.09 33.25
CA LYS A 113 0.52 8.00 33.27
C LYS A 113 0.18 7.03 32.16
N THR A 114 1.03 6.88 31.15
CA THR A 114 1.33 5.56 30.57
C THR A 114 2.61 5.55 29.75
N GLY A 115 3.61 4.81 30.21
CA GLY A 115 4.85 4.52 29.48
C GLY A 115 5.21 3.06 29.72
N ALA A 116 4.71 2.18 28.85
CA ALA A 116 5.07 0.76 28.77
C ALA A 116 4.52 0.09 27.49
N LEU A 117 3.49 0.69 26.89
CA LEU A 117 2.85 0.24 25.65
C LEU A 117 3.44 0.92 24.40
N SER A 118 4.78 1.01 24.29
CA SER A 118 5.46 1.66 23.15
C SER A 118 6.33 0.71 22.33
N ALA A 119 6.93 -0.31 22.93
CA ALA A 119 7.87 -1.20 22.23
C ALA A 119 7.15 -2.29 21.38
N LEU A 120 6.06 -2.88 21.89
CA LEU A 120 5.22 -3.85 21.16
C LEU A 120 4.41 -3.19 20.05
N THR A 121 4.00 -1.94 20.27
CA THR A 121 3.34 -1.05 19.32
C THR A 121 4.31 -0.56 18.26
N ALA A 122 5.57 -0.28 18.59
CA ALA A 122 6.59 0.06 17.58
C ALA A 122 6.93 -1.14 16.68
N LEU A 123 6.98 -2.36 17.22
CA LEU A 123 7.12 -3.58 16.43
C LEU A 123 5.87 -3.85 15.58
N GLY A 124 4.69 -3.68 16.17
CA GLY A 124 3.40 -3.72 15.49
C GLY A 124 3.32 -2.71 14.35
N TYR A 125 3.79 -1.49 14.58
CA TYR A 125 3.81 -0.37 13.63
C TYR A 125 4.81 -0.62 12.51
N THR A 126 6.05 -1.01 12.83
CA THR A 126 7.09 -1.30 11.82
C THR A 126 6.70 -2.41 10.86
N LEU A 127 6.10 -3.49 11.37
CA LEU A 127 5.62 -4.57 10.51
C LEU A 127 4.24 -4.28 9.91
N PHE A 128 3.41 -3.44 10.54
CA PHE A 128 2.21 -2.88 9.94
C PHE A 128 2.59 -2.06 8.70
N LEU A 129 3.59 -1.19 8.77
CA LEU A 129 4.13 -0.48 7.60
C LEU A 129 4.58 -1.46 6.50
N LEU A 130 5.10 -2.64 6.87
CA LEU A 130 5.46 -3.67 5.91
C LEU A 130 4.24 -4.42 5.31
N ALA A 131 3.18 -4.59 6.10
CA ALA A 131 1.96 -5.29 5.70
C ALA A 131 0.97 -4.38 4.96
N THR A 132 1.07 -3.06 5.13
CA THR A 132 0.29 -2.02 4.43
C THR A 132 1.09 -1.26 3.39
N GLN A 133 2.37 -1.56 3.20
CA GLN A 133 3.09 -1.13 2.01
C GLN A 133 2.49 -1.84 0.80
N ASP A 134 1.56 -1.15 0.15
CA ASP A 134 1.06 -1.55 -1.14
C ASP A 134 2.21 -1.43 -2.15
N ALA A 135 2.50 -2.51 -2.88
CA ALA A 135 3.10 -2.39 -4.19
C ALA A 135 1.99 -1.98 -5.14
N GLU A 136 1.89 -0.66 -5.31
CA GLU A 136 1.14 0.16 -6.27
C GLU A 136 -0.09 -0.41 -7.00
N ALA A 137 -1.06 0.50 -7.13
CA ALA A 137 -1.90 0.67 -8.31
C ALA A 137 -1.20 0.20 -9.61
N ALA A 138 -1.73 -0.85 -10.25
CA ALA A 138 -1.26 -1.26 -11.57
C ALA A 138 -1.34 -0.05 -12.54
N PRO A 139 -0.24 0.34 -13.23
CA PRO A 139 -0.30 1.45 -14.17
C PRO A 139 -1.33 1.15 -15.26
N ALA A 140 -2.22 2.11 -15.54
CA ALA A 140 -3.09 2.06 -16.70
C ALA A 140 -2.25 1.83 -17.99
N PRO A 141 -2.75 1.08 -18.98
CA PRO A 141 -2.09 1.00 -20.28
C PRO A 141 -1.93 2.41 -20.89
N PRO A 142 -0.85 2.67 -21.63
CA PRO A 142 -0.63 3.97 -22.25
C PRO A 142 -1.75 4.27 -23.26
N ALA A 143 -2.30 5.48 -23.19
CA ALA A 143 -3.10 6.07 -24.26
C ALA A 143 -2.24 6.26 -25.52
N PRO A 144 -2.83 6.25 -26.74
CA PRO A 144 -2.09 6.45 -27.97
C PRO A 144 -1.40 7.82 -28.00
N ALA A 145 -0.14 7.83 -28.46
CA ALA A 145 0.73 8.99 -28.48
C ALA A 145 0.27 10.02 -29.52
N THR A 146 0.11 11.28 -29.11
CA THR A 146 0.17 12.46 -29.99
C THR A 146 1.63 12.94 -30.06
N PRO A 147 2.12 13.48 -31.20
CA PRO A 147 3.53 13.80 -31.37
C PRO A 147 3.97 15.00 -30.53
N ALA A 148 5.17 14.90 -29.97
CA ALA A 148 5.83 15.91 -29.14
C ALA A 148 6.27 17.15 -29.94
N ALA A 149 6.30 18.30 -29.25
CA ALA A 149 6.97 19.53 -29.69
C ALA A 149 8.39 19.64 -29.06
N PRO A 150 9.35 20.31 -29.73
CA PRO A 150 10.77 20.30 -29.35
C PRO A 150 11.09 21.16 -28.10
N PRO A 151 12.21 20.88 -27.39
CA PRO A 151 12.55 21.55 -26.14
C PRO A 151 13.17 22.94 -26.39
N ALA A 152 12.76 23.92 -25.57
CA ALA A 152 13.37 25.24 -25.45
C ALA A 152 14.43 25.25 -24.30
N PRO A 153 15.39 26.20 -24.29
CA PRO A 153 16.66 26.06 -23.59
C PRO A 153 16.54 26.25 -22.06
N THR A 154 17.29 25.43 -21.33
CA THR A 154 17.41 25.44 -19.87
C THR A 154 18.20 26.65 -19.36
N THR A 155 17.55 27.50 -18.56
CA THR A 155 18.22 28.38 -17.60
C THR A 155 18.23 27.71 -16.23
N ALA A 156 19.42 27.43 -15.70
CA ALA A 156 19.60 26.85 -14.37
C ALA A 156 19.16 27.83 -13.27
N PRO A 157 18.35 27.42 -12.26
CA PRO A 157 18.15 28.22 -11.07
C PRO A 157 19.31 28.00 -10.07
N ALA A 158 19.65 29.09 -9.37
CA ALA A 158 20.67 29.18 -8.32
C ALA A 158 20.33 28.33 -7.07
N PRO A 159 21.34 27.95 -6.25
CA PRO A 159 21.14 27.04 -5.13
C PRO A 159 20.34 27.69 -3.99
N ALA A 160 19.35 26.96 -3.47
CA ALA A 160 18.57 27.32 -2.29
C ALA A 160 19.42 27.23 -1.00
N PRO A 161 19.14 28.05 0.02
CA PRO A 161 19.91 28.07 1.27
C PRO A 161 19.74 26.78 2.07
N ALA A 162 20.83 26.32 2.65
CA ALA A 162 20.92 25.10 3.45
C ALA A 162 20.00 25.17 4.68
N ALA A 163 18.87 24.46 4.62
CA ALA A 163 18.07 24.15 5.80
C ALA A 163 18.88 23.25 6.74
N ALA A 164 19.04 23.68 7.99
CA ALA A 164 19.74 22.96 9.04
C ALA A 164 19.14 21.55 9.21
N ALA A 165 19.92 20.54 8.84
CA ALA A 165 19.55 19.14 9.02
C ALA A 165 19.45 18.85 10.53
N SER A 166 18.23 18.62 11.03
CA SER A 166 18.05 17.98 12.33
C SER A 166 18.70 16.59 12.24
N ALA A 167 19.59 16.29 13.17
CA ALA A 167 20.29 15.01 13.22
C ALA A 167 19.28 13.90 13.53
N THR A 168 18.66 13.33 12.49
CA THR A 168 17.79 12.16 12.62
C THR A 168 18.64 11.00 13.15
N ASN A 169 18.30 10.51 14.34
CA ASN A 169 18.98 9.39 14.98
C ASN A 169 18.95 8.15 14.06
N ARG A 170 20.07 7.84 13.39
CA ARG A 170 20.19 6.71 12.42
C ARG A 170 20.02 5.33 13.06
N THR A 171 20.05 5.26 14.39
CA THR A 171 19.92 4.03 15.19
C THR A 171 18.51 3.43 15.11
N GLY A 172 17.46 4.25 15.10
CA GLY A 172 16.07 3.79 15.02
C GLY A 172 15.77 2.99 13.74
N PRO A 173 16.03 3.55 12.54
CA PRO A 173 15.82 2.84 11.27
C PRO A 173 16.64 1.55 11.15
N ALA A 174 17.88 1.53 11.67
CA ALA A 174 18.73 0.35 11.64
C ALA A 174 18.19 -0.79 12.52
N ILE A 175 17.70 -0.47 13.72
CA ILE A 175 17.07 -1.45 14.62
C ILE A 175 15.79 -2.01 14.00
N MET A 176 14.94 -1.16 13.43
CA MET A 176 13.72 -1.60 12.73
C MET A 176 14.04 -2.56 11.56
N LEU A 177 15.05 -2.22 10.75
CA LEU A 177 15.49 -3.08 9.65
C LEU A 177 16.03 -4.42 10.14
N ALA A 178 16.85 -4.41 11.20
CA ALA A 178 17.40 -5.64 11.79
C ALA A 178 16.29 -6.55 12.32
N VAL A 179 15.32 -5.98 13.02
CA VAL A 179 14.15 -6.71 13.54
C VAL A 179 13.28 -7.26 12.40
N MET A 180 13.09 -6.48 11.33
CA MET A 180 12.38 -6.93 10.13
C MET A 180 13.08 -8.13 9.48
N VAL A 181 14.39 -8.03 9.25
CA VAL A 181 15.19 -9.12 8.65
C VAL A 181 15.16 -10.37 9.53
N LEU A 182 15.31 -10.19 10.85
CA LEU A 182 15.25 -11.27 11.83
C LEU A 182 13.89 -11.97 11.78
N PHE A 183 12.80 -11.22 11.85
CA PHE A 183 11.46 -11.78 11.99
C PHE A 183 10.89 -12.33 10.67
N MET A 184 11.12 -11.66 9.54
CA MET A 184 10.52 -12.04 8.24
C MET A 184 11.38 -13.01 7.43
N ILE A 185 12.69 -13.04 7.65
CA ILE A 185 13.60 -13.83 6.83
C ILE A 185 14.34 -14.88 7.66
N ALA A 186 15.00 -14.49 8.76
CA ALA A 186 15.79 -15.42 9.55
C ALA A 186 14.92 -16.39 10.38
N LEU A 187 13.84 -15.91 11.00
CA LEU A 187 12.97 -16.70 11.88
C LEU A 187 12.31 -17.90 11.17
N PRO A 188 11.69 -17.77 9.97
CA PRO A 188 11.15 -18.93 9.26
C PRO A 188 12.20 -20.00 8.95
N GLN A 189 13.41 -19.58 8.57
CA GLN A 189 14.51 -20.50 8.26
C GLN A 189 15.05 -21.17 9.52
N LEU A 190 15.12 -20.44 10.65
CA LEU A 190 15.49 -20.99 11.94
C LEU A 190 14.48 -22.06 12.39
N VAL A 191 13.18 -21.76 12.32
CA VAL A 191 12.12 -22.72 12.68
C VAL A 191 12.18 -23.96 11.78
N ALA A 192 12.38 -23.78 10.47
CA ALA A 192 12.58 -24.90 9.55
C ALA A 192 13.82 -25.73 9.88
N ALA A 193 14.94 -25.09 10.24
CA ALA A 193 16.17 -25.79 10.63
C ALA A 193 16.01 -26.59 11.93
N ILE A 194 15.33 -26.03 12.93
CA ILE A 194 14.99 -26.74 14.18
C ILE A 194 14.10 -27.93 13.87
N MET A 195 13.04 -27.74 13.07
CA MET A 195 12.11 -28.82 12.71
C MET A 195 12.81 -29.95 11.94
N ASN A 196 13.69 -29.61 10.98
CA ASN A 196 14.50 -30.58 10.23
C ASN A 196 15.36 -31.45 11.17
N ARG A 197 15.90 -30.85 12.24
CA ARG A 197 16.73 -31.52 13.24
C ARG A 197 15.90 -32.39 14.18
N VAL A 198 14.76 -31.88 14.67
CA VAL A 198 13.90 -32.57 15.63
C VAL A 198 13.18 -33.77 14.98
N LEU A 199 12.76 -33.64 13.72
CA LEU A 199 12.07 -34.71 12.99
C LEU A 199 13.01 -35.65 12.23
N HIS A 200 14.34 -35.46 12.35
CA HIS A 200 15.35 -36.30 11.70
C HIS A 200 15.15 -36.46 10.18
N PHE A 201 14.73 -35.39 9.49
CA PHE A 201 14.53 -35.43 8.04
C PHE A 201 15.83 -35.33 7.23
N ASP A 202 16.93 -34.88 7.85
CA ASP A 202 18.26 -34.72 7.25
C ASP A 202 18.28 -34.02 5.88
N LEU A 203 17.34 -33.08 5.68
CA LEU A 203 17.26 -32.32 4.45
C LEU A 203 18.43 -31.34 4.37
N LYS A 204 19.09 -31.29 3.20
CA LYS A 204 20.10 -30.27 2.90
C LYS A 204 19.44 -28.89 2.82
N VAL A 205 20.14 -27.85 3.26
CA VAL A 205 19.61 -26.47 3.29
C VAL A 205 19.13 -26.03 1.91
N GLN A 206 19.85 -26.37 0.83
CA GLN A 206 19.47 -25.99 -0.53
C GLN A 206 18.42 -26.91 -1.17
N SER A 207 18.01 -27.99 -0.50
CA SER A 207 17.06 -28.97 -1.08
C SER A 207 15.66 -28.35 -1.30
N PRO A 208 14.96 -28.73 -2.39
CA PRO A 208 13.59 -28.29 -2.66
C PRO A 208 12.63 -28.48 -1.47
N GLN A 209 12.77 -29.61 -0.77
CA GLN A 209 11.95 -29.97 0.40
C GLN A 209 12.21 -29.03 1.58
N PHE A 210 13.47 -28.71 1.86
CA PHE A 210 13.82 -27.76 2.93
C PHE A 210 13.33 -26.34 2.59
N GLN A 211 13.43 -25.92 1.32
CA GLN A 211 12.90 -24.64 0.87
C GLN A 211 11.37 -24.56 0.97
N ALA A 212 10.67 -25.64 0.58
CA ALA A 212 9.22 -25.72 0.75
C ALA A 212 8.81 -25.63 2.23
N MET A 213 9.51 -26.35 3.12
CA MET A 213 9.28 -26.29 4.56
C MET A 213 9.51 -24.86 5.12
N THR A 214 10.60 -24.21 4.72
CA THR A 214 10.87 -22.81 5.07
C THR A 214 9.77 -21.88 4.58
N GLY A 215 9.24 -22.14 3.39
CA GLY A 215 8.10 -21.45 2.81
C GLY A 215 6.82 -21.57 3.62
N VAL A 216 6.48 -22.79 4.04
CA VAL A 216 5.31 -23.06 4.89
C VAL A 216 5.43 -22.33 6.21
N PHE A 217 6.58 -22.41 6.89
CA PHE A 217 6.80 -21.66 8.13
C PHE A 217 6.75 -20.15 7.92
N LYS A 218 7.30 -19.63 6.82
CA LYS A 218 7.21 -18.21 6.48
C LYS A 218 5.76 -17.77 6.35
N LEU A 219 4.95 -18.51 5.59
CA LEU A 219 3.53 -18.18 5.41
C LEU A 219 2.75 -18.28 6.72
N ALA A 220 3.02 -19.31 7.53
CA ALA A 220 2.39 -19.49 8.84
C ALA A 220 2.74 -18.34 9.81
N ILE A 221 4.01 -17.94 9.87
CA ILE A 221 4.47 -16.82 10.71
C ILE A 221 3.83 -15.52 10.27
N VAL A 222 3.81 -15.23 8.95
CA VAL A 222 3.17 -14.03 8.40
C VAL A 222 1.68 -14.00 8.74
N ILE A 223 0.93 -15.06 8.46
CA ILE A 223 -0.51 -15.13 8.73
C ILE A 223 -0.78 -15.03 10.23
N GLY A 224 -0.03 -15.78 11.05
CA GLY A 224 -0.18 -15.76 12.51
C GLY A 224 0.10 -14.39 13.10
N TYR A 225 1.14 -13.72 12.61
CA TYR A 225 1.46 -12.34 12.97
C TYR A 225 0.31 -11.39 12.63
N MET A 226 -0.21 -11.45 11.40
CA MET A 226 -1.32 -10.59 10.96
C MET A 226 -2.60 -10.80 11.80
N LEU A 227 -2.90 -12.05 12.17
CA LEU A 227 -4.02 -12.37 13.07
C LEU A 227 -3.83 -11.80 14.48
N LEU A 228 -2.60 -11.74 14.97
CA LEU A 228 -2.26 -11.16 16.27
C LEU A 228 -2.40 -9.64 16.25
N ILE A 229 -1.75 -8.95 15.30
CA ILE A 229 -1.76 -7.49 15.25
C ILE A 229 -3.12 -6.91 14.90
N ARG A 230 -3.97 -7.65 14.19
CA ARG A 230 -5.38 -7.28 13.96
C ARG A 230 -6.15 -6.99 15.25
N ARG A 231 -5.70 -7.53 16.40
CA ARG A 231 -6.33 -7.31 17.71
C ARG A 231 -5.90 -6.01 18.39
N VAL A 232 -4.84 -5.38 17.92
CA VAL A 232 -4.38 -4.07 18.42
C VAL A 232 -5.34 -2.99 17.90
N PRO A 233 -5.95 -2.15 18.75
CA PRO A 233 -6.98 -1.19 18.35
C PRO A 233 -6.57 -0.27 17.20
N GLU A 234 -5.35 0.25 17.26
CA GLU A 234 -4.80 1.17 16.27
C GLU A 234 -4.66 0.47 14.91
N ILE A 235 -4.12 -0.75 14.89
CA ILE A 235 -3.98 -1.56 13.67
C ILE A 235 -5.33 -1.98 13.12
N ARG A 236 -6.26 -2.37 14.00
CA ARG A 236 -7.63 -2.69 13.64
C ARG A 236 -8.28 -1.50 12.91
N ARG A 237 -8.07 -0.29 13.43
CA ARG A 237 -8.60 0.94 12.84
C ARG A 237 -8.03 1.20 11.45
N VAL A 238 -6.73 0.97 11.23
CA VAL A 238 -6.19 1.08 9.87
C VAL A 238 -6.72 0.00 8.93
N PHE A 239 -6.94 -1.24 9.40
CA PHE A 239 -7.59 -2.27 8.58
C PHE A 239 -9.05 -1.95 8.24
N GLN A 240 -9.73 -1.12 9.04
CA GLN A 240 -11.03 -0.57 8.67
C GLN A 240 -10.90 0.49 7.58
N TYR A 241 -9.96 1.44 7.69
CA TYR A 241 -9.67 2.40 6.61
C TYR A 241 -9.28 1.71 5.30
N HIS A 242 -8.57 0.59 5.37
CA HIS A 242 -8.29 -0.25 4.20
C HIS A 242 -9.55 -0.89 3.61
N GLY A 243 -10.48 -1.35 4.46
CA GLY A 243 -11.82 -1.75 4.03
C GLY A 243 -12.59 -0.61 3.36
N ALA A 244 -12.48 0.63 3.88
CA ALA A 244 -13.09 1.82 3.30
C ALA A 244 -12.52 2.15 1.92
N GLU A 245 -11.19 2.13 1.78
CA GLU A 245 -10.49 2.32 0.51
C GLU A 245 -11.00 1.36 -0.58
N HIS A 246 -11.06 0.06 -0.27
CA HIS A 246 -11.58 -0.94 -1.22
C HIS A 246 -13.02 -0.68 -1.63
N LYS A 247 -13.87 -0.29 -0.69
CA LYS A 247 -15.29 -0.02 -0.94
C LYS A 247 -15.47 1.23 -1.81
N THR A 248 -14.71 2.29 -1.57
CA THR A 248 -14.81 3.52 -2.36
C THR A 248 -14.25 3.35 -3.77
N ILE A 249 -13.12 2.65 -3.93
CA ILE A 249 -12.57 2.26 -5.24
C ILE A 249 -13.57 1.39 -6.01
N SER A 250 -14.17 0.39 -5.37
CA SER A 250 -15.17 -0.47 -6.00
C SER A 250 -16.43 0.30 -6.43
N THR A 251 -16.80 1.35 -5.70
CA THR A 251 -17.92 2.24 -6.05
C THR A 251 -17.58 3.05 -7.30
N TYR A 252 -16.38 3.60 -7.35
CA TYR A 252 -15.87 4.32 -8.50
C TYR A 252 -15.78 3.46 -9.77
N GLU A 253 -15.27 2.24 -9.65
CA GLU A 253 -15.20 1.29 -10.76
C GLU A 253 -16.55 0.85 -11.29
N ALA A 254 -17.52 0.67 -10.38
CA ALA A 254 -18.90 0.39 -10.76
C ALA A 254 -19.58 1.57 -11.46
N GLY A 255 -18.99 2.78 -11.40
CA GLY A 255 -19.60 3.99 -11.95
C GLY A 255 -20.79 4.52 -11.19
N GLU A 256 -20.89 4.13 -9.92
CA GLU A 256 -21.91 4.63 -9.02
C GLU A 256 -21.51 6.00 -8.47
N ALA A 257 -22.50 6.76 -7.99
CA ALA A 257 -22.22 8.03 -7.32
C ALA A 257 -21.35 7.78 -6.08
N LEU A 258 -20.32 8.62 -5.89
CA LEU A 258 -19.35 8.53 -4.80
C LEU A 258 -19.98 9.01 -3.48
N THR A 259 -20.90 8.22 -2.94
CA THR A 259 -21.62 8.47 -1.68
C THR A 259 -21.36 7.35 -0.67
N VAL A 260 -21.50 7.67 0.62
CA VAL A 260 -21.36 6.69 1.71
C VAL A 260 -22.34 5.53 1.53
N GLU A 261 -23.58 5.81 1.11
CA GLU A 261 -24.60 4.79 0.87
C GLU A 261 -24.20 3.74 -0.18
N ASN A 262 -23.62 4.18 -1.30
CA ASN A 262 -23.16 3.27 -2.35
C ASN A 262 -21.90 2.52 -1.93
N ALA A 263 -20.95 3.21 -1.28
CA ALA A 263 -19.73 2.60 -0.79
C ALA A 263 -20.00 1.52 0.26
N ARG A 264 -20.93 1.75 1.19
CA ARG A 264 -21.34 0.78 2.21
C ARG A 264 -21.71 -0.58 1.62
N LYS A 265 -22.42 -0.58 0.48
CA LYS A 265 -22.91 -1.79 -0.21
C LYS A 265 -21.79 -2.63 -0.84
N LYS A 266 -20.59 -2.08 -1.02
CA LYS A 266 -19.44 -2.80 -1.60
C LYS A 266 -18.80 -3.73 -0.59
N THR A 267 -18.13 -4.76 -1.10
CA THR A 267 -17.32 -5.67 -0.27
C THR A 267 -15.98 -5.03 0.07
N THR A 268 -15.38 -5.42 1.20
CA THR A 268 -14.00 -5.07 1.52
C THR A 268 -12.98 -5.92 0.74
N LEU A 269 -13.41 -6.87 -0.10
CA LEU A 269 -12.52 -7.72 -0.90
C LEU A 269 -12.29 -7.13 -2.28
N HIS A 270 -11.04 -6.84 -2.62
CA HIS A 270 -10.69 -6.19 -3.88
C HIS A 270 -9.54 -6.92 -4.61
N PRO A 271 -9.67 -7.25 -5.90
CA PRO A 271 -8.67 -8.07 -6.62
C PRO A 271 -7.32 -7.37 -6.85
N ARG A 272 -7.22 -6.06 -6.58
CA ARG A 272 -6.02 -5.25 -6.86
C ARG A 272 -5.37 -4.68 -5.60
N CYS A 273 -5.60 -5.34 -4.46
CA CYS A 273 -5.03 -4.96 -3.17
C CYS A 273 -3.58 -5.45 -3.00
N GLY A 274 -2.69 -4.59 -2.49
CA GLY A 274 -1.29 -4.91 -2.22
C GLY A 274 -1.08 -5.82 -1.00
N THR A 275 -2.08 -6.11 -0.16
CA THR A 275 -1.92 -7.22 0.81
C THR A 275 -1.82 -8.59 0.13
N THR A 276 -2.31 -8.70 -1.10
CA THR A 276 -2.00 -9.83 -2.00
C THR A 276 -0.52 -9.86 -2.36
N PHE A 277 0.18 -8.70 -2.37
CA PHE A 277 1.60 -8.59 -2.71
C PHE A 277 2.48 -9.24 -1.66
N LEU A 278 2.29 -8.95 -0.38
CA LEU A 278 3.12 -9.56 0.67
C LEU A 278 3.05 -11.10 0.62
N VAL A 279 1.84 -11.63 0.48
CA VAL A 279 1.61 -13.09 0.37
C VAL A 279 2.15 -13.63 -0.95
N MET A 280 1.96 -12.90 -2.06
CA MET A 280 2.49 -13.28 -3.36
C MET A 280 4.02 -13.29 -3.35
N VAL A 281 4.68 -12.30 -2.75
CA VAL A 281 6.14 -12.25 -2.58
C VAL A 281 6.59 -13.47 -1.79
N ALA A 282 5.89 -13.83 -0.71
CA ALA A 282 6.21 -15.04 0.04
C ALA A 282 6.11 -16.29 -0.84
N ILE A 283 4.99 -16.49 -1.55
CA ILE A 283 4.76 -17.64 -2.42
C ILE A 283 5.77 -17.68 -3.58
N VAL A 284 5.94 -16.58 -4.30
CA VAL A 284 6.90 -16.43 -5.40
C VAL A 284 8.32 -16.67 -4.90
N SER A 285 8.68 -16.18 -3.71
CA SER A 285 10.01 -16.44 -3.14
C SER A 285 10.24 -17.93 -2.90
N VAL A 286 9.23 -18.67 -2.43
CA VAL A 286 9.31 -20.12 -2.24
C VAL A 286 9.49 -20.79 -3.60
N LEU A 287 8.63 -20.51 -4.58
CA LEU A 287 8.72 -21.12 -5.91
C LEU A 287 10.08 -20.84 -6.58
N VAL A 288 10.53 -19.58 -6.55
CA VAL A 288 11.79 -19.15 -7.14
C VAL A 288 12.95 -19.85 -6.43
N PHE A 289 13.04 -19.84 -5.10
CA PHE A 289 14.17 -20.48 -4.40
C PHE A 289 14.10 -22.00 -4.32
N THR A 290 12.92 -22.61 -4.49
CA THR A 290 12.79 -24.06 -4.69
C THR A 290 13.43 -24.49 -6.01
N VAL A 291 13.33 -23.65 -7.07
CA VAL A 291 13.97 -23.92 -8.37
C VAL A 291 15.43 -23.44 -8.39
N LEU A 292 15.71 -22.19 -8.00
CA LEU A 292 17.05 -21.60 -7.99
C LEU A 292 17.97 -22.21 -6.93
N GLY A 293 17.43 -22.76 -5.84
CA GLY A 293 18.23 -23.35 -4.77
C GLY A 293 19.14 -24.48 -5.27
N GLY A 294 18.69 -25.26 -6.26
CA GLY A 294 19.50 -26.29 -6.92
C GLY A 294 20.47 -25.76 -7.98
N LEU A 295 20.25 -24.55 -8.50
CA LEU A 295 21.10 -23.91 -9.52
C LEU A 295 22.25 -23.10 -8.93
N LEU A 296 22.11 -22.64 -7.68
CA LEU A 296 23.16 -21.92 -6.97
C LEU A 296 24.32 -22.88 -6.61
N PRO A 297 25.56 -22.36 -6.49
CA PRO A 297 26.70 -23.16 -6.03
C PRO A 297 26.36 -23.89 -4.73
N GLN A 298 26.62 -25.20 -4.71
CA GLN A 298 26.35 -26.03 -3.55
C GLN A 298 27.25 -25.58 -2.39
N ILE A 299 26.63 -25.17 -1.29
CA ILE A 299 27.30 -24.78 -0.06
C ILE A 299 27.31 -25.99 0.86
N ASP A 300 28.51 -26.49 1.16
CA ASP A 300 28.73 -27.62 2.07
C ASP A 300 30.00 -27.35 2.89
N THR A 301 29.87 -26.53 3.93
CA THR A 301 30.99 -26.11 4.79
C THR A 301 31.21 -27.10 5.95
N GLY A 302 30.43 -28.18 6.03
CA GLY A 302 30.41 -29.13 7.15
C GLY A 302 29.69 -28.62 8.41
N SER A 303 29.30 -27.34 8.46
CA SER A 303 28.48 -26.77 9.53
C SER A 303 27.13 -26.32 8.99
N LYS A 304 26.07 -27.04 9.38
CA LYS A 304 24.68 -26.72 8.99
C LYS A 304 24.29 -25.27 9.34
N ILE A 305 24.91 -24.68 10.37
CA ILE A 305 24.65 -23.27 10.76
C ILE A 305 25.28 -22.31 9.75
N ILE A 306 26.54 -22.54 9.38
CA ILE A 306 27.26 -21.70 8.43
C ILE A 306 26.59 -21.77 7.06
N ASP A 307 26.20 -22.97 6.63
CA ASP A 307 25.52 -23.16 5.34
C ASP A 307 24.19 -22.40 5.28
N ASN A 308 23.44 -22.35 6.39
CA ASN A 308 22.21 -21.56 6.49
C ASN A 308 22.46 -20.06 6.35
N VAL A 309 23.51 -19.54 7.00
CA VAL A 309 23.88 -18.11 6.94
C VAL A 309 24.38 -17.74 5.54
N LEU A 310 25.28 -18.54 4.96
CA LEU A 310 25.80 -18.30 3.61
C LEU A 310 24.68 -18.34 2.58
N PHE A 311 23.79 -19.33 2.67
CA PHE A 311 22.67 -19.43 1.77
C PHE A 311 21.68 -18.27 1.95
N PHE A 312 21.46 -17.80 3.18
CA PHE A 312 20.65 -16.60 3.44
C PHE A 312 21.26 -15.36 2.78
N VAL A 313 22.55 -15.12 2.95
CA VAL A 313 23.24 -13.97 2.33
C VAL A 313 23.17 -14.05 0.81
N ALA A 314 23.31 -15.25 0.24
CA ALA A 314 23.19 -15.49 -1.20
C ALA A 314 21.80 -15.12 -1.76
N LYS A 315 20.74 -15.08 -0.94
CA LYS A 315 19.38 -14.67 -1.37
C LYS A 315 19.20 -13.16 -1.47
N LEU A 316 19.96 -12.36 -0.72
CA LEU A 316 19.75 -10.91 -0.62
C LEU A 316 19.80 -10.19 -1.99
N PRO A 317 20.74 -10.49 -2.90
CA PRO A 317 20.77 -9.85 -4.22
C PRO A 317 19.54 -10.15 -5.09
N PHE A 318 18.80 -11.23 -4.79
CA PHE A 318 17.60 -11.61 -5.55
C PHE A 318 16.34 -10.87 -5.09
N VAL A 319 16.36 -10.14 -3.97
CA VAL A 319 15.18 -9.45 -3.43
C VAL A 319 14.56 -8.46 -4.44
N PRO A 320 15.32 -7.58 -5.13
CA PRO A 320 14.74 -6.69 -6.14
C PRO A 320 14.14 -7.45 -7.32
N VAL A 321 14.78 -8.54 -7.75
CA VAL A 321 14.30 -9.39 -8.86
C VAL A 321 13.00 -10.08 -8.47
N LEU A 322 12.92 -10.63 -7.25
CA LEU A 322 11.71 -11.23 -6.70
C LEU A 322 10.55 -10.24 -6.64
N ALA A 323 10.81 -9.02 -6.18
CA ALA A 323 9.79 -7.99 -6.12
C ALA A 323 9.31 -7.60 -7.54
N ALA A 324 10.23 -7.45 -8.50
CA ALA A 324 9.90 -7.16 -9.88
C ALA A 324 9.05 -8.27 -10.54
N ILE A 325 9.44 -9.54 -10.36
CA ILE A 325 8.67 -10.69 -10.85
C ILE A 325 7.28 -10.71 -10.20
N THR A 326 7.21 -10.51 -8.88
CA THR A 326 5.95 -10.52 -8.15
C THR A 326 5.01 -9.42 -8.65
N PHE A 327 5.53 -8.21 -8.87
CA PHE A 327 4.77 -7.10 -9.44
C PHE A 327 4.20 -7.43 -10.82
N GLU A 328 5.00 -8.05 -11.70
CA GLU A 328 4.51 -8.43 -13.03
C GLU A 328 3.41 -9.49 -12.96
N ILE A 329 3.57 -10.48 -12.09
CA ILE A 329 2.53 -11.49 -11.84
C ILE A 329 1.24 -10.83 -11.35
N GLN A 330 1.33 -9.87 -10.43
CA GLN A 330 0.15 -9.15 -9.95
C GLN A 330 -0.55 -8.35 -11.04
N ARG A 331 0.20 -7.68 -11.91
CA ARG A 331 -0.37 -6.95 -13.04
C ARG A 331 -1.12 -7.88 -13.99
N VAL A 332 -0.57 -9.06 -14.25
CA VAL A 332 -1.24 -10.10 -15.05
C VAL A 332 -2.51 -10.57 -14.35
N PHE A 333 -2.46 -10.80 -13.04
CA PHE A 333 -3.61 -11.25 -12.26
C PHE A 333 -4.74 -10.22 -12.23
N ALA A 334 -4.41 -8.95 -11.98
CA ALA A 334 -5.37 -7.84 -12.02
C ALA A 334 -6.02 -7.67 -13.40
N ARG A 335 -5.31 -7.98 -14.48
CA ARG A 335 -5.81 -7.84 -15.85
C ARG A 335 -6.65 -9.03 -16.33
N TYR A 336 -6.24 -10.25 -16.00
CA TYR A 336 -6.80 -11.46 -16.62
C TYR A 336 -7.55 -12.39 -15.65
N PHE A 337 -7.31 -12.29 -14.34
CA PHE A 337 -7.81 -13.26 -13.36
C PHE A 337 -9.00 -12.72 -12.55
N THR A 338 -9.52 -11.53 -12.89
CA THR A 338 -10.65 -10.91 -12.18
C THR A 338 -12.02 -11.47 -12.58
N LYS A 339 -12.10 -12.17 -13.72
CA LYS A 339 -13.34 -12.74 -14.27
C LYS A 339 -13.16 -14.22 -14.64
N GLY A 340 -14.25 -14.97 -14.64
CA GLY A 340 -14.26 -16.38 -15.06
C GLY A 340 -13.57 -17.35 -14.08
N PRO A 341 -13.25 -18.58 -14.51
CA PRO A 341 -12.73 -19.64 -13.63
C PRO A 341 -11.34 -19.32 -13.08
N LEU A 342 -10.54 -18.50 -13.78
CA LEU A 342 -9.20 -18.07 -13.34
C LEU A 342 -9.23 -17.28 -12.04
N ARG A 343 -10.39 -16.74 -11.64
CA ARG A 343 -10.58 -16.05 -10.36
C ARG A 343 -10.21 -16.91 -9.15
N VAL A 344 -10.23 -18.23 -9.27
CA VAL A 344 -9.81 -19.14 -8.19
C VAL A 344 -8.37 -18.88 -7.73
N VAL A 345 -7.50 -18.41 -8.62
CA VAL A 345 -6.09 -18.11 -8.30
C VAL A 345 -5.97 -16.90 -7.36
N LEU A 346 -6.98 -16.02 -7.31
CA LEU A 346 -7.01 -14.88 -6.39
C LEU A 346 -7.51 -15.24 -4.99
N VAL A 347 -8.06 -16.45 -4.79
CA VAL A 347 -8.65 -16.89 -3.51
C VAL A 347 -7.67 -16.79 -2.35
N PRO A 348 -6.39 -17.22 -2.45
CA PRO A 348 -5.44 -17.05 -1.35
C PRO A 348 -5.27 -15.58 -0.93
N GLY A 349 -5.25 -14.66 -1.90
CA GLY A 349 -5.22 -13.21 -1.64
C GLY A 349 -6.48 -12.74 -0.91
N PHE A 350 -7.66 -13.16 -1.37
CA PHE A 350 -8.92 -12.81 -0.70
C PHE A 350 -9.02 -13.37 0.73
N LEU A 351 -8.44 -14.54 1.01
CA LEU A 351 -8.38 -15.08 2.37
C LEU A 351 -7.56 -14.18 3.30
N VAL A 352 -6.43 -13.65 2.82
CA VAL A 352 -5.62 -12.72 3.61
C VAL A 352 -6.31 -11.36 3.75
N GLN A 353 -7.02 -10.90 2.72
CA GLN A 353 -7.85 -9.68 2.82
C GLN A 353 -8.93 -9.79 3.90
N LYS A 354 -9.50 -10.97 4.16
CA LYS A 354 -10.42 -11.14 5.31
C LYS A 354 -9.75 -10.91 6.68
N ILE A 355 -8.41 -10.91 6.72
CA ILE A 355 -7.62 -10.57 7.90
C ILE A 355 -7.28 -9.07 7.90
N THR A 356 -6.84 -8.53 6.76
CA THR A 356 -6.31 -7.16 6.63
C THR A 356 -7.33 -6.09 6.26
N THR A 357 -8.56 -6.49 5.99
CA THR A 357 -9.68 -5.57 5.75
C THR A 357 -10.76 -5.87 6.79
N ILE A 358 -11.29 -4.80 7.37
CA ILE A 358 -12.38 -4.83 8.35
C ILE A 358 -13.47 -3.91 7.85
N GLU A 359 -14.72 -4.23 8.18
CA GLU A 359 -15.84 -3.37 7.86
C GLU A 359 -15.64 -1.97 8.47
N PRO A 360 -15.62 -0.92 7.64
CA PRO A 360 -15.48 0.45 8.10
C PRO A 360 -16.79 1.01 8.64
N ASP A 361 -16.70 2.03 9.49
CA ASP A 361 -17.83 2.90 9.80
C ASP A 361 -18.01 3.98 8.72
N ASP A 362 -19.05 4.80 8.89
CA ASP A 362 -19.40 5.85 7.92
C ASP A 362 -18.35 6.94 7.86
N GLU A 363 -17.78 7.30 9.00
CA GLU A 363 -16.72 8.31 9.09
C GLU A 363 -15.49 7.88 8.28
N GLN A 364 -15.12 6.61 8.36
CA GLN A 364 -14.01 6.05 7.57
C GLN A 364 -14.32 6.03 6.07
N LEU A 365 -15.58 5.76 5.69
CA LEU A 365 -16.03 5.83 4.29
C LEU A 365 -16.01 7.26 3.76
N GLU A 366 -16.40 8.24 4.56
CA GLU A 366 -16.32 9.67 4.22
C GLU A 366 -14.89 10.08 3.90
N ILE A 367 -13.92 9.70 4.75
CA ILE A 367 -12.50 10.01 4.53
C ILE A 367 -11.95 9.32 3.27
N ALA A 368 -12.30 8.05 3.05
CA ALA A 368 -11.90 7.35 1.84
C ALA A 368 -12.52 7.98 0.57
N LEU A 369 -13.75 8.47 0.64
CA LEU A 369 -14.42 9.19 -0.46
C LEU A 369 -13.80 10.57 -0.68
N ALA A 370 -13.46 11.28 0.38
CA ALA A 370 -12.79 12.57 0.32
C ALA A 370 -11.42 12.45 -0.38
N SER A 371 -10.61 11.47 0.04
CA SER A 371 -9.30 11.17 -0.58
C SER A 371 -9.43 10.85 -2.07
N LEU A 372 -10.42 10.04 -2.43
CA LEU A 372 -10.69 9.69 -3.83
C LEU A 372 -11.13 10.92 -4.65
N ARG A 373 -12.03 11.75 -4.10
CA ARG A 373 -12.49 12.98 -4.75
C ARG A 373 -11.35 13.98 -4.95
N ALA A 374 -10.52 14.16 -3.93
CA ALA A 374 -9.37 15.05 -4.00
C ALA A 374 -8.40 14.62 -5.12
N THR A 375 -8.10 13.33 -5.16
CA THR A 375 -7.25 12.72 -6.19
C THR A 375 -7.83 12.94 -7.60
N LEU A 376 -9.12 12.65 -7.79
CA LEU A 376 -9.80 12.79 -9.09
C LEU A 376 -9.92 14.24 -9.55
N PHE A 377 -10.16 15.18 -8.64
CA PHE A 377 -10.16 16.61 -8.94
C PHE A 377 -8.81 17.04 -9.51
N ARG A 378 -7.71 16.65 -8.85
CA ARG A 378 -6.36 16.96 -9.30
C ARG A 378 -6.00 16.28 -10.62
N GLU A 379 -6.40 15.02 -10.81
CA GLU A 379 -6.17 14.29 -12.07
C GLU A 379 -6.88 14.98 -13.25
N ARG A 380 -8.11 15.49 -13.04
CA ARG A 380 -8.84 16.27 -14.07
C ARG A 380 -8.17 17.61 -14.34
N ALA A 381 -7.68 18.29 -13.30
CA ALA A 381 -6.94 19.54 -13.47
C ALA A 381 -5.65 19.33 -14.28
N ALA A 382 -4.92 18.24 -14.01
CA ALA A 382 -3.72 17.86 -14.76
C ALA A 382 -4.02 17.49 -16.22
N ALA A 383 -5.17 16.87 -16.50
CA ALA A 383 -5.59 16.58 -17.86
C ALA A 383 -5.97 17.84 -18.67
N GLY A 384 -6.33 18.95 -18.00
CA GLY A 384 -6.75 20.21 -18.63
C GLY A 384 -5.69 21.31 -18.67
N ALA A 385 -4.58 21.20 -17.93
CA ALA A 385 -3.56 22.25 -17.80
C ALA A 385 -2.23 21.86 -18.46
N ALA A 386 -1.53 22.83 -19.09
CA ALA A 386 -0.20 22.63 -19.69
C ALA A 386 0.91 22.49 -18.64
N GLU A 387 0.72 23.04 -17.44
CA GLU A 387 1.59 22.88 -16.26
C GLU A 387 0.71 22.79 -15.01
N THR A 388 0.88 21.71 -14.25
CA THR A 388 0.25 21.56 -12.92
C THR A 388 1.35 21.77 -11.89
N PRO A 389 1.18 22.66 -10.89
CA PRO A 389 2.17 22.83 -9.83
C PRO A 389 2.50 21.48 -9.19
N ALA A 390 3.80 21.16 -9.10
CA ALA A 390 4.26 19.89 -8.54
C ALA A 390 3.86 19.76 -7.05
N GLU A 391 3.85 20.89 -6.34
CA GLU A 391 3.52 21.00 -4.92
C GLU A 391 2.46 22.07 -4.69
N VAL A 392 1.50 21.79 -3.81
CA VAL A 392 0.44 22.72 -3.39
C VAL A 392 0.39 22.65 -1.86
N ASP A 393 0.15 23.78 -1.21
CA ASP A 393 0.03 23.81 0.25
C ASP A 393 -1.07 22.86 0.74
N ASP A 394 -0.86 22.30 1.93
CA ASP A 394 -1.83 21.41 2.55
C ASP A 394 -3.10 22.19 2.90
N ALA A 395 -4.27 21.59 2.64
CA ALA A 395 -5.57 22.18 2.94
C ALA A 395 -6.17 21.61 4.22
N ARG A 396 -6.95 22.44 4.92
CA ARG A 396 -7.72 22.06 6.11
C ARG A 396 -9.18 22.40 5.91
N PHE A 397 -10.05 21.48 6.30
CA PHE A 397 -11.50 21.66 6.33
C PHE A 397 -12.01 21.35 7.72
N ASP A 398 -12.99 22.10 8.21
CA ASP A 398 -13.51 21.93 9.57
C ASP A 398 -14.18 20.57 9.78
N ASP A 399 -14.83 20.05 8.75
CA ASP A 399 -15.43 18.71 8.73
C ASP A 399 -15.61 18.17 7.31
N TYR A 400 -16.18 16.96 7.19
CA TYR A 400 -16.47 16.33 5.90
C TYR A 400 -17.53 17.09 5.10
N ALA A 401 -18.51 17.72 5.74
CA ALA A 401 -19.56 18.46 5.04
C ALA A 401 -18.97 19.71 4.37
N ALA A 402 -18.07 20.41 5.05
CA ALA A 402 -17.31 21.54 4.51
C ALA A 402 -16.45 21.10 3.32
N PHE A 403 -15.72 19.99 3.44
CA PHE A 403 -14.99 19.40 2.30
C PHE A 403 -15.92 19.10 1.12
N TYR A 404 -17.05 18.45 1.38
CA TYR A 404 -17.98 18.00 0.34
C TYR A 404 -18.69 19.16 -0.37
N ALA A 405 -19.01 20.22 0.35
CA ALA A 405 -19.69 21.40 -0.17
C ALA A 405 -18.79 22.27 -1.06
N THR A 406 -17.47 22.05 -1.01
CA THR A 406 -16.55 22.90 -1.75
C THR A 406 -16.34 22.38 -3.18
N ASP A 407 -16.69 23.19 -4.17
CA ASP A 407 -16.47 22.88 -5.60
C ASP A 407 -14.98 22.88 -6.00
N SER A 408 -14.12 23.44 -5.14
CA SER A 408 -12.66 23.40 -5.29
C SER A 408 -12.02 22.99 -3.97
N LEU A 409 -10.98 22.15 -3.98
CA LEU A 409 -10.25 21.77 -2.76
C LEU A 409 -9.48 22.94 -2.10
N ARG A 410 -9.68 24.18 -2.57
CA ARG A 410 -8.86 25.35 -2.28
C ARG A 410 -9.63 26.53 -1.72
N SER A 411 -10.92 26.43 -1.38
CA SER A 411 -11.53 27.53 -0.64
C SER A 411 -10.91 27.54 0.76
N PRO A 412 -10.10 28.55 1.13
CA PRO A 412 -9.68 28.65 2.51
C PRO A 412 -10.93 28.85 3.36
N ALA A 413 -11.01 28.16 4.49
CA ALA A 413 -11.86 28.62 5.58
C ALA A 413 -11.49 30.09 5.81
N SER A 414 -12.43 30.99 5.48
CA SER A 414 -12.28 32.43 5.54
C SER A 414 -12.18 32.93 6.96
#